data_AF-A0A819ZI15-F1
#
_entry.id   AF-A0A819ZI15-F1
#
_cell.length_a   1.000
_cell.length_b   1.000
_cell.length_c   1.000
_cell.angle_alpha   90.00
_cell.angle_beta   90.00
_cell.angle_gamma   90.00
#
_symmetry.space_group_name_H-M   'P 1'
#
loop_
_entity.id
_entity.type
_entity.pdbx_description
1 polymer ?
#
loop_
_entity_poly.entity_id
_entity_poly.type
_entity_poly.pdbx_seq_one_letter_code
_entity_poly.pdbx_strand_id
1 'polypeptide(L)'
;MYLADGGKDIQAALDISVNSARNAYAIRYLEKWNKTREITFTGSPIDGIVSPVMALPAYPTGFMISVGYTGIVNFLQLSSVVLPVTRVDLQLDQITDEYRNVDIASNCDQAAKDAYKGPEAFENIIVGLQVICRRLEEEKAIGLAMVLERALQFNRSNE
;
A
#
# COMPACT_ATOMS: atom_id res chain seq x y z
N MET A 1 1.31 8.94 25.08
CA MET A 1 2.28 8.19 25.90
C MET A 1 1.82 6.74 25.92
N TYR A 2 2.25 5.92 24.95
CA TYR A 2 2.07 4.47 25.01
C TYR A 2 3.39 3.90 25.51
N LEU A 3 3.43 3.56 26.79
CA LEU A 3 4.45 2.66 27.32
C LEU A 3 4.05 1.27 26.86
N ALA A 4 4.68 0.78 25.79
CA ALA A 4 4.69 -0.64 25.50
C ALA A 4 5.35 -1.31 26.70
N ASP A 5 4.57 -2.07 27.46
CA ASP A 5 5.10 -3.08 28.37
C ASP A 5 6.10 -3.91 27.57
N GLY A 6 7.35 -3.89 28.03
CA GLY A 6 8.49 -4.40 27.29
C GLY A 6 8.21 -5.82 26.82
N GLY A 7 8.52 -6.09 25.55
CA GLY A 7 8.46 -7.43 24.97
C GLY A 7 9.31 -8.39 25.82
N LYS A 8 8.65 -9.07 26.76
CA LYS A 8 9.27 -10.09 27.60
C LYS A 8 9.45 -11.33 26.76
N ASP A 9 10.71 -11.74 26.65
CA ASP A 9 11.16 -13.08 26.29
C ASP A 9 10.75 -13.63 24.92
N ILE A 10 11.31 -13.06 23.85
CA ILE A 10 11.51 -13.82 22.61
C ILE A 10 12.89 -14.49 22.71
N GLN A 11 12.93 -15.81 22.85
CA GLN A 11 14.19 -16.55 22.90
C GLN A 11 14.93 -16.46 21.55
N ALA A 12 16.26 -16.32 21.57
CA ALA A 12 17.06 -16.16 20.34
C ALA A 12 16.84 -17.26 19.28
N ALA A 13 16.52 -18.50 19.70
CA ALA A 13 16.20 -19.59 18.78
C ALA A 13 14.87 -19.34 18.01
N LEU A 14 13.88 -18.75 18.69
CA LEU A 14 12.61 -18.35 18.08
C LEU A 14 12.85 -17.24 17.04
N ASP A 15 13.70 -16.25 17.34
CA ASP A 15 14.07 -15.19 16.39
C ASP A 15 14.72 -15.72 15.11
N ILE A 16 15.66 -16.67 15.24
CA ILE A 16 16.32 -17.30 14.08
C ILE A 16 15.30 -18.03 13.21
N SER A 17 14.39 -18.79 13.83
CA SER A 17 13.36 -19.53 13.10
C SER A 17 12.38 -18.61 12.37
N VAL A 18 11.94 -17.52 13.01
CA VAL A 18 11.04 -16.53 12.42
C VAL A 18 11.71 -15.82 11.25
N ASN A 19 12.96 -15.39 11.41
CA ASN A 19 13.72 -14.78 10.32
C ASN A 19 13.96 -15.74 9.16
N SER A 20 14.24 -17.01 9.45
CA SER A 20 14.40 -18.05 8.43
C SER A 20 13.10 -18.26 7.65
N ALA A 21 11.95 -18.32 8.33
CA ALA A 21 10.64 -18.44 7.72
C ALA A 21 10.29 -17.21 6.85
N ARG A 22 10.56 -15.99 7.34
CA ARG A 22 10.41 -14.75 6.56
C ARG A 22 11.26 -14.79 5.28
N ASN A 23 12.53 -15.19 5.39
CA ASN A 23 13.43 -15.28 4.24
C ASN A 23 12.96 -16.32 3.22
N ALA A 24 12.50 -17.49 3.68
CA ALA A 24 11.93 -18.51 2.79
C ALA A 24 10.70 -17.98 2.05
N TYR A 25 9.83 -17.22 2.72
CA TYR A 25 8.69 -16.58 2.07
C TYR A 25 9.14 -15.51 1.05
N ALA A 26 10.15 -14.70 1.38
CA ALA A 26 10.69 -13.69 0.46
C ALA A 26 11.30 -14.32 -0.81
N ILE A 27 11.98 -15.46 -0.69
CA ILE A 27 12.48 -16.23 -1.84
C ILE A 27 11.31 -16.68 -2.73
N ARG A 28 10.28 -17.29 -2.15
CA ARG A 28 9.08 -17.71 -2.89
C ARG A 28 8.36 -16.55 -3.58
N TYR A 29 8.30 -15.39 -2.92
CA TYR A 29 7.72 -14.19 -3.52
C TYR A 29 8.55 -13.71 -4.72
N LEU A 30 9.88 -13.69 -4.61
CA LEU A 30 10.78 -13.34 -5.72
C LEU A 30 10.67 -14.35 -6.88
N GLU A 31 10.53 -15.63 -6.60
CA GLU A 31 10.27 -16.65 -7.64
C GLU A 31 8.96 -16.35 -8.38
N LYS A 32 7.88 -16.04 -7.65
CA LYS A 32 6.60 -15.66 -8.26
C LYS A 32 6.74 -14.39 -9.10
N TRP A 33 7.48 -13.39 -8.61
CA TRP A 33 7.78 -12.17 -9.35
C TRP A 33 8.52 -12.50 -10.65
N ASN A 34 9.58 -13.30 -10.60
CA ASN A 34 10.34 -13.67 -11.79
C ASN A 34 9.53 -14.50 -12.79
N LYS A 35 8.60 -15.35 -12.31
CA LYS A 35 7.68 -16.13 -13.15
C LYS A 35 6.65 -15.26 -13.90
N THR A 36 6.44 -14.01 -13.51
CA THR A 36 5.57 -13.11 -14.29
C THR A 36 6.02 -12.95 -15.74
N ARG A 37 7.29 -13.23 -16.05
CA ARG A 37 7.80 -13.30 -17.41
C ARG A 37 7.04 -14.25 -18.35
N GLU A 38 6.35 -15.25 -17.79
CA GLU A 38 5.54 -16.21 -18.53
C GLU A 38 4.22 -15.60 -19.04
N ILE A 39 3.77 -14.49 -18.45
CA ILE A 39 2.51 -13.81 -18.77
C ILE A 39 2.69 -12.38 -19.30
N THR A 40 3.88 -11.79 -19.19
CA THR A 40 4.18 -10.47 -19.75
C THR A 40 4.44 -10.56 -21.25
N PHE A 41 3.97 -9.57 -22.01
CA PHE A 41 4.20 -9.52 -23.45
C PHE A 41 5.67 -9.32 -23.84
N THR A 42 6.51 -8.85 -22.90
CA THR A 42 7.95 -8.60 -23.11
C THR A 42 8.80 -9.84 -22.89
N GLY A 43 8.26 -10.92 -22.29
CA GLY A 43 9.05 -12.09 -21.87
C GLY A 43 10.01 -11.80 -20.70
N SER A 44 9.88 -10.63 -20.06
CA SER A 44 10.64 -10.19 -18.89
C SER A 44 9.75 -10.12 -17.65
N PRO A 45 10.26 -10.35 -16.43
CA PRO A 45 9.48 -10.11 -15.21
C PRO A 45 8.95 -8.68 -15.16
N ILE A 46 7.83 -8.45 -14.46
CA ILE A 46 7.31 -7.10 -14.23
C ILE A 46 8.37 -6.21 -13.58
N ASP A 47 8.36 -4.92 -13.92
CA ASP A 47 9.32 -3.94 -13.38
C ASP A 47 8.92 -3.41 -12.00
N GLY A 48 7.62 -3.38 -11.69
CA GLY A 48 7.09 -2.89 -10.43
C GLY A 48 5.59 -3.17 -10.30
N ILE A 49 5.06 -2.87 -9.12
CA ILE A 49 3.63 -2.95 -8.79
C ILE A 49 3.14 -1.56 -8.39
N VAL A 50 2.06 -1.10 -9.02
CA VAL A 50 1.31 0.07 -8.54
C VAL A 50 0.25 -0.43 -7.57
N SER A 51 0.25 0.10 -6.36
CA SER A 51 -0.67 -0.32 -5.28
C SER A 51 -1.23 0.90 -4.55
N PRO A 52 -2.45 0.81 -3.98
CA PRO A 52 -2.89 1.77 -2.97
C PRO A 52 -1.91 1.80 -1.79
N VAL A 53 -1.83 2.93 -1.11
CA VAL A 53 -1.09 3.08 0.17
C VAL A 53 -1.99 2.70 1.35
N MET A 54 -3.28 3.01 1.25
CA MET A 54 -4.26 2.89 2.33
C MET A 54 -5.67 2.76 1.75
N ALA A 55 -6.60 2.23 2.55
CA ALA A 55 -8.01 2.08 2.17
C ALA A 55 -8.83 3.38 2.26
N LEU A 56 -8.32 4.41 2.93
CA LEU A 56 -8.96 5.72 3.10
C LEU A 56 -8.01 6.85 2.70
N PRO A 57 -8.52 8.02 2.25
CA PRO A 57 -7.70 9.20 1.97
C PRO A 57 -6.87 9.64 3.17
N ALA A 58 -7.48 9.65 4.35
CA ALA A 58 -6.83 9.82 5.64
C ALA A 58 -7.63 9.07 6.71
N TYR A 59 -6.98 8.64 7.79
CA TYR A 59 -7.71 8.14 8.95
C TYR A 59 -8.08 9.28 9.91
N PRO A 60 -9.27 9.23 10.52
CA PRO A 60 -9.58 10.06 11.68
C PRO A 60 -8.58 9.86 12.81
N THR A 61 -8.35 10.89 13.61
CA THR A 61 -7.44 10.83 14.76
C THR A 61 -7.83 9.70 15.72
N GLY A 62 -6.86 8.88 16.11
CA GLY A 62 -7.07 7.75 17.03
C GLY A 62 -7.67 6.51 16.39
N PHE A 63 -7.82 6.50 15.06
CA PHE A 63 -8.36 5.37 14.31
C PHE A 63 -7.33 4.89 13.28
N MET A 64 -7.08 3.58 13.24
CA MET A 64 -6.28 2.95 12.20
C MET A 64 -6.80 1.53 12.02
N ILE A 65 -7.10 1.15 10.78
CA ILE A 65 -7.73 -0.15 10.51
C ILE A 65 -6.67 -1.20 10.19
N SER A 66 -5.83 -0.89 9.20
CA SER A 66 -4.90 -1.86 8.65
C SER A 66 -3.71 -1.17 7.98
N VAL A 67 -2.56 -1.82 8.10
CA VAL A 67 -1.33 -1.51 7.37
C VAL A 67 -1.09 -2.50 6.23
N GLY A 68 -2.09 -3.27 5.80
CA GLY A 68 -1.92 -4.39 4.86
C GLY A 68 -1.20 -4.01 3.56
N TYR A 69 -1.53 -2.85 2.98
CA TYR A 69 -0.93 -2.37 1.73
C TYR A 69 0.57 -2.06 1.83
N THR A 70 1.05 -1.59 2.98
CA THR A 70 2.46 -1.19 3.18
C THR A 70 3.24 -2.22 4.02
N GLY A 71 2.55 -3.02 4.82
CA GLY A 71 3.13 -4.04 5.68
C GLY A 71 3.85 -5.13 4.88
N ILE A 72 3.33 -5.48 3.70
CA ILE A 72 3.99 -6.45 2.81
C ILE A 72 5.34 -5.95 2.30
N VAL A 73 5.45 -4.65 2.02
CA VAL A 73 6.70 -4.00 1.57
C VAL A 73 7.76 -4.13 2.66
N ASN A 74 7.39 -3.81 3.90
CA ASN A 74 8.29 -3.92 5.05
C ASN A 74 8.69 -5.37 5.33
N PHE A 75 7.71 -6.29 5.33
CA PHE A 75 7.94 -7.70 5.63
C PHE A 75 8.89 -8.37 4.63
N LEU A 76 8.73 -8.07 3.35
CA LEU A 76 9.56 -8.61 2.26
C LEU A 76 10.85 -7.82 2.02
N GLN A 77 11.02 -6.65 2.66
CA GLN A 77 12.09 -5.69 2.39
C GLN A 77 12.14 -5.28 0.91
N LEU A 78 10.99 -4.89 0.37
CA LEU A 78 10.88 -4.37 -0.99
C LEU A 78 11.17 -2.86 -0.99
N SER A 79 11.59 -2.34 -2.14
CA SER A 79 11.75 -0.89 -2.34
C SER A 79 10.39 -0.30 -2.71
N SER A 80 9.99 0.84 -2.13
CA SER A 80 8.70 1.48 -2.44
C SER A 80 8.82 3.01 -2.42
N VAL A 81 8.14 3.67 -3.36
CA VAL A 81 8.01 5.13 -3.43
C VAL A 81 6.54 5.49 -3.45
N VAL A 82 6.13 6.42 -2.59
CA VAL A 82 4.77 6.97 -2.55
C VAL A 82 4.73 8.31 -3.25
N LEU A 83 3.71 8.54 -4.07
CA LEU A 83 3.48 9.80 -4.74
C LEU A 83 1.99 10.17 -4.66
N PRO A 84 1.68 11.47 -4.54
CA PRO A 84 0.31 11.96 -4.66
C PRO A 84 -0.18 11.77 -6.10
N VAL A 85 -1.42 11.32 -6.27
CA VAL A 85 -2.00 11.08 -7.61
C VAL A 85 -3.30 11.83 -7.85
N THR A 86 -4.04 12.15 -6.80
CA THR A 86 -5.27 12.95 -6.88
C THR A 86 -5.59 13.57 -5.52
N ARG A 87 -6.65 14.37 -5.47
CA ARG A 87 -7.30 14.82 -4.24
C ARG A 87 -8.73 14.29 -4.21
N VAL A 88 -9.30 14.21 -3.02
CA VAL A 88 -10.73 13.92 -2.86
C VAL A 88 -11.55 14.97 -3.60
N ASP A 89 -12.47 14.51 -4.43
CA ASP A 89 -13.37 15.33 -5.23
C ASP A 89 -14.79 15.26 -4.64
N LEU A 90 -15.31 16.43 -4.22
CA LEU A 90 -16.61 16.52 -3.56
C LEU A 90 -17.79 16.10 -4.45
N GLN A 91 -17.65 16.07 -5.77
CA GLN A 91 -18.71 15.66 -6.68
C GLN A 91 -18.59 14.18 -7.08
N LEU A 92 -17.37 13.72 -7.36
CA LEU A 92 -17.13 12.37 -7.86
C LEU A 92 -17.10 11.32 -6.75
N ASP A 93 -16.62 11.67 -5.55
CA ASP A 93 -16.43 10.71 -4.45
C ASP A 93 -17.67 10.56 -3.55
N GLN A 94 -18.85 10.93 -4.05
CA GLN A 94 -20.10 10.81 -3.31
C GLN A 94 -20.44 9.34 -3.01
N ILE A 95 -21.03 9.07 -1.84
CA ILE A 95 -21.41 7.71 -1.45
C ILE A 95 -22.55 7.22 -2.34
N THR A 96 -22.21 6.29 -3.24
CA THR A 96 -23.14 5.62 -4.15
C THR A 96 -23.86 4.45 -3.49
N ASP A 97 -24.96 3.99 -4.08
CA ASP A 97 -25.64 2.77 -3.63
C ASP A 97 -24.79 1.52 -3.85
N GLU A 98 -23.94 1.52 -4.88
CA GLU A 98 -22.93 0.46 -5.07
C GLU A 98 -21.97 0.40 -3.88
N TYR A 99 -21.47 1.55 -3.41
CA TYR A 99 -20.63 1.60 -2.23
C TYR A 99 -21.36 1.11 -0.97
N ARG A 100 -22.63 1.52 -0.77
CA ARG A 100 -23.44 1.06 0.37
C ARG A 100 -23.69 -0.44 0.34
N ASN A 101 -23.76 -1.04 -0.85
CA ASN A 101 -24.05 -2.46 -1.03
C ASN A 101 -22.81 -3.31 -1.32
N VAL A 102 -21.59 -2.74 -1.22
CA VAL A 102 -20.37 -3.51 -1.45
C VAL A 102 -20.27 -4.70 -0.49
N ASP A 103 -19.89 -5.86 -1.03
CA ASP A 103 -19.65 -7.07 -0.25
C ASP A 103 -18.46 -6.86 0.70
N ILE A 104 -18.66 -7.20 1.97
CA ILE A 104 -17.66 -7.03 3.02
C ILE A 104 -16.93 -8.35 3.24
N ALA A 105 -15.65 -8.38 2.90
CA ALA A 105 -14.82 -9.57 3.01
C ALA A 105 -14.17 -9.73 4.41
N SER A 106 -14.06 -8.65 5.19
CA SER A 106 -13.43 -8.67 6.50
C SER A 106 -13.93 -7.57 7.43
N ASN A 107 -13.66 -7.73 8.74
CA ASN A 107 -13.92 -6.68 9.73
C ASN A 107 -13.15 -5.39 9.44
N CYS A 108 -11.98 -5.49 8.79
CA CYS A 108 -11.21 -4.33 8.37
C CYS A 108 -11.94 -3.56 7.25
N ASP A 109 -12.51 -4.28 6.29
CA ASP A 109 -13.27 -3.66 5.19
C ASP A 109 -14.55 -2.99 5.72
N GLN A 110 -15.24 -3.63 6.66
CA GLN A 110 -16.38 -3.03 7.35
C GLN A 110 -15.98 -1.73 8.05
N ALA A 111 -14.90 -1.75 8.83
CA ALA A 111 -14.41 -0.56 9.53
C ALA A 111 -14.01 0.56 8.56
N ALA A 112 -13.46 0.23 7.38
CA ALA A 112 -13.05 1.21 6.38
C ALA A 112 -14.28 1.86 5.75
N LYS A 113 -15.26 1.04 5.38
CA LYS A 113 -16.55 1.49 4.88
C LYS A 113 -17.27 2.39 5.88
N ASP A 114 -17.32 1.98 7.13
CA ASP A 114 -17.99 2.74 8.18
C ASP A 114 -17.26 4.06 8.49
N ALA A 115 -15.94 4.10 8.35
CA ALA A 115 -15.15 5.31 8.58
C ALA A 115 -15.29 6.33 7.44
N TYR A 116 -15.59 5.90 6.22
CA TYR A 116 -15.84 6.82 5.11
C TYR A 116 -17.24 7.45 5.22
N LYS A 117 -17.30 8.70 5.71
CA LYS A 117 -18.56 9.42 5.94
C LYS A 117 -19.03 10.28 4.75
N GLY A 118 -18.29 10.25 3.64
CA GLY A 118 -18.51 11.10 2.47
C GLY A 118 -17.31 12.01 2.22
N PRO A 119 -17.23 12.63 1.03
CA PRO A 119 -16.06 13.39 0.62
C PRO A 119 -15.87 14.69 1.41
N GLU A 120 -16.92 15.25 2.02
CA GLU A 120 -16.85 16.45 2.86
C GLU A 120 -15.99 16.24 4.11
N ALA A 121 -15.91 15.01 4.62
CA ALA A 121 -15.03 14.66 5.74
C ALA A 121 -13.54 14.60 5.35
N PHE A 122 -13.24 14.60 4.05
CA PHE A 122 -11.90 14.47 3.48
C PHE A 122 -11.59 15.56 2.46
N GLU A 123 -12.23 16.72 2.58
CA GLU A 123 -12.04 17.83 1.66
C GLU A 123 -10.56 18.22 1.54
N ASN A 124 -10.08 18.39 0.31
CA ASN A 124 -8.69 18.71 -0.01
C ASN A 124 -7.62 17.70 0.46
N ILE A 125 -8.02 16.52 0.96
CA ILE A 125 -7.09 15.45 1.30
C ILE A 125 -6.50 14.83 0.03
N ILE A 126 -5.21 14.53 0.08
CA ILE A 126 -4.46 13.92 -1.01
C ILE A 126 -4.62 12.40 -0.95
N VAL A 127 -4.89 11.79 -2.10
CA VAL A 127 -4.84 10.34 -2.29
C VAL A 127 -3.53 9.98 -2.98
N GLY A 128 -2.79 9.04 -2.38
CA GLY A 128 -1.50 8.59 -2.86
C GLY A 128 -1.51 7.14 -3.36
N LEU A 129 -0.66 6.86 -4.34
CA LEU A 129 -0.30 5.50 -4.74
C LEU A 129 1.16 5.22 -4.39
N GLN A 130 1.47 3.94 -4.20
CA GLN A 130 2.84 3.47 -4.06
C GLN A 130 3.27 2.66 -5.29
N VAL A 131 4.52 2.84 -5.66
CA VAL A 131 5.22 2.03 -6.65
C VAL A 131 6.21 1.15 -5.92
N ILE A 132 5.96 -0.16 -5.96
CA ILE A 132 6.76 -1.17 -5.27
C ILE A 132 7.65 -1.88 -6.29
N CYS A 133 8.95 -1.96 -6.02
CA CYS A 133 9.94 -2.71 -6.79
C CYS A 133 10.57 -3.81 -5.94
N ARG A 134 11.46 -4.61 -6.54
CA ARG A 134 12.18 -5.64 -5.78
C ARG A 134 13.17 -5.01 -4.81
N ARG A 135 13.67 -5.81 -3.88
CA ARG A 135 14.74 -5.41 -2.95
C ARG A 135 15.96 -4.93 -3.73
N LEU A 136 16.55 -3.80 -3.30
CA LEU A 136 17.71 -3.13 -3.92
C LEU A 136 17.40 -2.53 -5.31
N GLU A 137 16.15 -2.08 -5.54
CA GLU A 137 15.75 -1.42 -6.78
C GLU A 137 15.16 -0.02 -6.50
N GLU A 138 15.74 0.71 -5.54
CA GLU A 138 15.28 2.05 -5.12
C GLU A 138 15.25 3.05 -6.28
N GLU A 139 16.30 3.10 -7.11
CA GLU A 139 16.37 4.00 -8.26
C GLU A 139 15.32 3.65 -9.33
N LYS A 140 15.01 2.35 -9.49
CA LYS A 140 13.94 1.91 -10.37
C LYS A 140 12.58 2.36 -9.84
N ALA A 141 12.33 2.22 -8.53
CA ALA A 141 11.09 2.67 -7.91
C ALA A 141 10.88 4.18 -8.12
N ILE A 142 11.93 4.98 -7.97
CA ILE A 142 11.90 6.42 -8.26
C ILE A 142 11.63 6.67 -9.75
N GLY A 143 12.33 5.99 -10.65
CA GLY A 143 12.14 6.13 -12.10
C GLY A 143 10.72 5.80 -12.54
N LEU A 144 10.14 4.71 -12.04
CA LEU A 144 8.76 4.32 -12.32
C LEU A 144 7.75 5.30 -11.70
N ALA A 145 8.01 5.83 -10.51
CA ALA A 145 7.16 6.87 -9.91
C ALA A 145 7.14 8.14 -10.79
N MET A 146 8.28 8.55 -11.37
CA MET A 146 8.32 9.69 -12.30
C MET A 146 7.54 9.42 -13.59
N VAL A 147 7.54 8.17 -14.09
CA VAL A 147 6.72 7.78 -15.24
C VAL A 147 5.24 7.88 -14.89
N LEU A 148 4.84 7.40 -13.71
CA LEU A 148 3.46 7.46 -13.23
C LEU A 148 2.99 8.92 -13.04
N GLU A 149 3.81 9.78 -12.44
CA GLU A 149 3.53 11.22 -12.28
C GLU A 149 3.28 11.89 -13.64
N ARG A 150 4.14 11.63 -14.64
CA ARG A 150 3.98 12.15 -16.01
C ARG A 150 2.73 11.64 -16.71
N ALA A 151 2.39 10.36 -16.52
CA ALA A 151 1.22 9.75 -17.13
C ALA A 151 -0.08 10.33 -16.57
N LEU A 152 -0.12 10.62 -15.26
CA LEU A 152 -1.29 11.18 -14.61
C LEU A 152 -1.43 12.69 -14.80
N GLN A 153 -0.38 13.38 -15.27
CA GLN A 153 -0.34 14.85 -15.39
C GLN A 153 -0.80 15.55 -14.11
N PHE A 154 -0.53 14.95 -12.95
CA PHE A 154 -0.94 15.50 -11.68
C PHE A 154 -0.18 16.81 -11.44
N ASN A 155 -0.82 17.93 -11.78
CA ASN A 155 -0.27 19.25 -11.61
C ASN A 155 -0.14 19.53 -10.12
N ARG A 156 1.09 19.78 -9.66
CA ARG A 156 1.36 20.31 -8.31
C ARG A 156 0.89 21.75 -8.12
N SER A 157 0.19 22.31 -9.12
CA SER A 157 -0.33 23.66 -9.16
C SER A 157 -1.49 23.79 -8.18
N ASN A 158 -1.18 24.24 -6.96
CA ASN A 158 -1.96 25.14 -6.09
C ASN A 158 -1.32 25.07 -4.69
N GLU A 159 -0.17 25.74 -4.54
CA GLU A 159 0.24 26.39 -3.29
C GLU A 159 -0.14 27.87 -3.38
#